data_AF-A0A511R3G4-F1
#
_entry.id   AF-A0A511R3G4-F1
#
_cell.length_a   1.000
_cell.length_b   1.000
_cell.length_c   1.000
_cell.angle_alpha   90.00
_cell.angle_beta   90.00
_cell.angle_gamma   90.00
#
_symmetry.space_group_name_H-M   'P 1'
#
loop_
_entity.id
_entity.type
_entity.pdbx_description
1 polymer ?
#
loop_
_entity_poly.entity_id
_entity_poly.type
_entity_poly.pdbx_seq_one_letter_code
_entity_poly.pdbx_strand_id
1 'polypeptide(L)' 'MNTFVLAWVLLLVFAAFNNYIIYRLLRERNRIDLMWIGVVATVVPVGLFALWPGAITLMSFPLLQSVGMLVIMRLAQQR' A
#
# COMPACT_ATOMS: atom_id res chain seq x y z
N MET A 1 25.81 -6.00 -0.46
CA MET A 1 24.61 -5.28 -0.96
C MET A 1 24.39 -4.04 -0.12
N ASN A 2 24.15 -2.88 -0.74
CA ASN A 2 23.90 -1.63 -0.03
C ASN A 2 22.54 -1.73 0.70
N THR A 3 22.50 -1.42 2.00
CA THR A 3 21.30 -1.42 2.86
C THR A 3 20.16 -0.60 2.24
N PHE A 4 20.50 0.44 1.50
CA PHE A 4 19.54 1.26 0.75
C PHE A 4 18.81 0.46 -0.35
N VAL A 5 19.55 -0.35 -1.12
CA VAL A 5 18.98 -1.19 -2.18
C VAL A 5 18.06 -2.24 -1.56
N LEU A 6 18.45 -2.80 -0.42
CA LEU A 6 17.67 -3.79 0.31
C LEU A 6 16.34 -3.20 0.83
N ALA A 7 16.36 -1.96 1.33
CA ALA A 7 15.15 -1.23 1.74
C ALA A 7 14.19 -0.99 0.56
N TRP A 8 14.72 -0.59 -0.61
CA TRP A 8 13.92 -0.43 -1.82
C TRP A 8 13.29 -1.73 -2.30
N VAL A 9 14.07 -2.82 -2.32
CA VAL A 9 13.55 -4.14 -2.74
C VAL A 9 12.44 -4.59 -1.79
N LEU A 10 12.65 -4.50 -0.48
CA LEU A 10 11.62 -4.85 0.51
C LEU A 10 10.37 -3.99 0.35
N LEU A 11 10.53 -2.68 0.17
CA LEU A 11 9.42 -1.75 -0.01
C LEU A 11 8.62 -2.06 -1.27
N LEU A 12 9.27 -2.31 -2.41
CA LEU A 12 8.60 -2.64 -3.67
C LEU A 12 7.92 -4.00 -3.63
N VAL A 13 8.56 -5.01 -3.04
CA VAL A 13 7.96 -6.34 -2.86
C VAL A 13 6.73 -6.26 -1.95
N PHE A 14 6.82 -5.52 -0.85
CA PHE A 14 5.71 -5.33 0.08
C PHE A 14 4.56 -4.55 -0.57
N ALA A 15 4.88 -3.49 -1.30
CA ALA A 15 3.91 -2.72 -2.08
C ALA A 15 3.16 -3.59 -3.10
N ALA A 16 3.89 -4.39 -3.89
CA ALA A 16 3.31 -5.28 -4.89
C ALA A 16 2.41 -6.34 -4.25
N PHE A 17 2.89 -7.00 -3.19
CA PHE A 17 2.14 -8.01 -2.47
C PHE A 17 0.83 -7.47 -1.89
N ASN A 18 0.88 -6.29 -1.26
CA ASN A 18 -0.33 -5.69 -0.71
C ASN A 18 -1.31 -5.22 -1.79
N ASN A 19 -0.83 -4.63 -2.88
CA ASN A 19 -1.71 -4.21 -3.96
C ASN A 19 -2.39 -5.42 -4.61
N TYR A 20 -1.71 -6.56 -4.68
CA TYR A 20 -2.29 -7.84 -5.10
C TYR A 20 -3.38 -8.34 -4.14
N ILE A 21 -3.16 -8.28 -2.82
CA ILE A 21 -4.17 -8.65 -1.82
C ILE A 21 -5.41 -7.76 -1.95
N ILE A 22 -5.22 -6.44 -2.05
CA ILE A 22 -6.31 -5.48 -2.22
C ILE A 22 -7.07 -5.77 -3.51
N TYR A 23 -6.36 -6.00 -4.61
CA TYR A 23 -6.98 -6.36 -5.89
C TYR A 23 -7.82 -7.63 -5.78
N ARG A 24 -7.28 -8.70 -5.18
CA ARG A 24 -8.01 -9.96 -4.98
C ARG A 24 -9.26 -9.73 -4.13
N LEU A 25 -9.14 -9.01 -3.02
CA LEU A 25 -10.25 -8.74 -2.10
C LEU A 25 -11.36 -7.87 -2.74
N LEU A 26 -10.97 -6.87 -3.54
CA LEU A 26 -11.92 -6.03 -4.28
C LEU A 26 -12.58 -6.78 -5.44
N ARG A 27 -11.83 -7.65 -6.13
CA ARG A 27 -12.34 -8.47 -7.22
C ARG A 27 -13.35 -9.50 -6.73
N GLU A 28 -13.08 -10.17 -5.62
CA GLU A 28 -14.02 -11.11 -4.97
C GLU A 28 -15.34 -10.41 -4.58
N ARG A 29 -15.30 -9.11 -4.30
CA ARG A 29 -16.47 -8.29 -3.96
C ARG A 29 -17.06 -7.50 -5.13
N ASN A 30 -16.54 -7.68 -6.35
CA ASN A 30 -16.93 -6.95 -7.56
C ASN A 30 -16.89 -5.40 -7.40
N ARG A 31 -15.91 -4.88 -6.63
CA ARG A 31 -15.76 -3.45 -6.30
C ARG A 31 -14.39 -2.93 -6.73
N ILE A 32 -14.01 -3.23 -7.98
CA ILE A 32 -12.73 -2.78 -8.57
C ILE A 32 -12.65 -1.24 -8.63
N ASP A 33 -13.79 -0.56 -8.57
CA ASP A 33 -13.91 0.90 -8.48
C ASP A 33 -13.15 1.51 -7.30
N LEU A 34 -12.88 0.74 -6.22
CA LEU A 34 -12.15 1.19 -5.04
C LEU A 34 -10.63 0.97 -5.15
N MET A 35 -10.14 0.39 -6.25
CA MET A 35 -8.74 0.04 -6.44
C MET A 35 -7.82 1.27 -6.43
N TRP A 36 -8.32 2.45 -6.82
CA TRP A 36 -7.57 3.70 -6.74
C TRP A 36 -7.12 4.02 -5.30
N ILE A 37 -7.87 3.61 -4.27
CA ILE A 37 -7.50 3.82 -2.87
C ILE A 37 -6.24 3.02 -2.53
N GLY A 38 -6.17 1.76 -2.97
CA GLY A 38 -4.99 0.92 -2.80
C GLY A 38 -3.77 1.45 -3.56
N VAL A 39 -3.98 1.97 -4.77
CA VAL A 39 -2.93 2.61 -5.56
C VAL A 39 -2.40 3.87 -4.87
N VAL A 40 -3.29 4.78 -4.42
CA VAL A 40 -2.88 6.01 -3.72
C VAL A 40 -2.17 5.70 -2.41
N ALA A 41 -2.71 4.75 -1.62
CA ALA A 41 -2.10 4.30 -0.37
C ALA A 41 -0.73 3.63 -0.57
N THR A 42 -0.39 3.23 -1.79
CA THR A 42 0.93 2.67 -2.14
C THR A 42 1.85 3.73 -2.72
N VAL A 43 1.39 4.53 -3.68
CA VAL A 43 2.20 5.54 -4.39
C VAL A 43 2.64 6.66 -3.46
N VAL A 44 1.78 7.12 -2.54
CA VAL A 44 2.12 8.22 -1.62
C VAL A 44 3.27 7.82 -0.68
N PRO A 45 3.23 6.68 0.02
CA PRO A 45 4.37 6.25 0.83
C PRO A 45 5.64 5.95 0.04
N VAL A 46 5.53 5.36 -1.17
CA VAL A 46 6.69 5.14 -2.06
C VAL A 46 7.35 6.48 -2.43
N GLY A 47 6.54 7.46 -2.81
CA GLY A 47 7.01 8.80 -3.14
C GLY A 47 7.67 9.51 -1.95
N LEU A 48 7.07 9.39 -0.76
CA LEU A 48 7.65 9.93 0.47
C LEU A 48 9.01 9.28 0.79
N PHE A 49 9.13 7.96 0.64
CA PHE A 49 10.40 7.25 0.83
C PHE A 49 11.44 7.65 -0.23
N ALA A 50 11.02 7.91 -1.47
CA ALA A 50 11.91 8.37 -2.53
C ALA A 50 12.48 9.76 -2.24
N LEU A 51 11.64 10.67 -1.72
CA LEU A 51 12.02 12.04 -1.41
C LEU A 51 12.88 12.12 -0.14
N TRP A 52 12.46 11.45 0.93
CA TRP A 52 13.15 11.42 2.22
C TRP A 52 13.33 9.98 2.70
N PRO A 53 14.39 9.28 2.25
CA PRO A 53 14.64 7.91 2.65
C PRO A 53 15.04 7.86 4.13
N GLY A 54 14.13 7.35 4.97
CA GLY A 54 14.36 7.17 6.40
C GLY A 54 13.54 6.04 7.02
N ALA A 55 13.92 5.64 8.24
CA ALA A 55 13.18 4.62 9.00
C ALA A 55 11.72 5.04 9.26
N ILE A 56 11.47 6.33 9.47
CA ILE A 56 10.13 6.88 9.69
C ILE A 56 9.24 6.71 8.46
N THR A 57 9.77 7.00 7.26
CA THR A 57 9.02 6.80 6.01
C THR A 57 8.75 5.32 5.74
N LEU A 58 9.68 4.42 6.09
CA LEU A 58 9.46 2.97 6.04
C LEU A 58 8.34 2.51 6.97
N MET A 59 8.28 3.04 8.20
CA MET A 59 7.23 2.71 9.17
C MET A 59 5.86 3.30 8.80
N SER A 60 5.83 4.45 8.11
CA SER A 60 4.59 5.06 7.63
C SER A 60 3.87 4.21 6.59
N PHE A 61 4.61 3.38 5.86
CA PHE A 61 4.11 2.52 4.78
C PHE A 61 3.03 1.53 5.27
N PRO A 62 3.29 0.63 6.25
CA PRO A 62 2.26 -0.27 6.77
C PRO A 62 1.11 0.47 7.48
N LEU A 63 1.36 1.65 8.07
CA LEU A 63 0.34 2.44 8.77
C LEU A 63 -0.68 3.05 7.78
N LEU A 64 -0.22 3.78 6.78
CA LEU A 64 -1.08 4.36 5.74
C LEU A 64 -1.82 3.26 4.96
N GLN A 65 -1.15 2.13 4.75
CA GLN A 65 -1.73 0.98 4.09
C GLN A 65 -2.83 0.30 4.93
N SER A 66 -2.64 0.17 6.25
CA SER A 66 -3.67 -0.35 7.16
C SER A 66 -4.90 0.56 7.20
N VAL A 67 -4.70 1.88 7.21
CA VAL A 67 -5.79 2.85 7.11
C VAL A 67 -6.52 2.72 5.76
N GLY A 68 -5.79 2.60 4.64
CA GLY A 68 -6.38 2.37 3.33
C GLY A 68 -7.21 1.07 3.27
N MET A 69 -6.70 -0.02 3.85
CA MET A 69 -7.41 -1.30 3.94
C MET A 69 -8.69 -1.17 4.78
N LEU A 70 -8.64 -0.47 5.91
CA LEU A 70 -9.82 -0.21 6.75
C LEU A 70 -10.87 0.62 6.02
N VAL A 71 -10.46 1.64 5.27
CA VAL A 71 -11.36 2.46 4.44
C VAL A 71 -12.01 1.60 3.35
N ILE A 72 -11.22 0.77 2.66
CA ILE A 72 -11.72 -0.16 1.65
C ILE A 72 -12.72 -1.15 2.27
N MET A 73 -12.40 -1.74 3.42
CA MET A 73 -13.30 -2.65 4.12
C MET A 73 -14.60 -1.96 4.52
N ARG A 74 -14.54 -0.76 5.12
CA ARG A 74 -15.75 0.00 5.49
C ARG A 74 -16.60 0.35 4.28
N LEU A 75 -16.01 0.84 3.18
CA LEU A 75 -16.73 1.18 1.96
C LEU A 75 -17.28 -0.04 1.21
N ALA A 76 -16.58 -1.17 1.28
CA ALA A 76 -17.00 -2.43 0.70
C ALA A 76 -18.08 -3.14 1.54
N GLN A 77 -18.15 -2.90 2.85
CA GLN A 77 -19.07 -3.53 3.79
C GLN A 77 -20.33 -2.68 4.07
N GLN A 78 -20.35 -1.40 3.69
CA GLN A 78 -21.52 -0.50 3.79
C GLN A 78 -22.60 -0.70 2.70
N ARG A 79 -22.64 -1.83 2.01
CA ARG A 79 -23.73 -2.25 1.12
C ARG A 79 -24.02 -3.73 1.34
#